data_AF-A0A6A6E345-F1
#
_entry.id   AF-A0A6A6E345-F1
#
_cell.length_a   1.000
_cell.length_b   1.000
_cell.length_c   1.000
_cell.angle_alpha   90.00
_cell.angle_beta   90.00
_cell.angle_gamma   90.00
#
_symmetry.space_group_name_H-M   'P 1'
#
loop_
_entity.id
_entity.type
_entity.pdbx_description
1 polymer ?
#
loop_
_entity_poly.entity_id
_entity_poly.type
_entity_poly.pdbx_seq_one_letter_code
_entity_poly.pdbx_strand_id
1 'polypeptide(L)'
;MGSEAKRRLRPRSEILGRTSRVTKSMCKMLCSPSRNPVRKQPYEAQIAYHNLPVGKRQLQRKMKELTKGDTHLYAPLFGFFDHIVYTDEAHVDPTSQAQGRITREQGTRDLPENIEERPPLKGVRFHIAAWISWWGKAAKLEFYNDEEDKIEYPPYPSKPRRRPTTETEEEYHRRVQEWEAGKPHDVEIKVKGNAMTHKYYSKREINDKLWLLQEDGDSSYSMRKRGLAQEYKEAYGIQNLAHPAQSPDLNPIEGIWAIIKQHLRRRIFDSEEELKEALQEE
;
A
#
# COMPACT_ATOMS: atom_id res chain seq x y z
N MET A 1 16.04 -46.32 51.58
CA MET A 1 15.41 -45.50 50.53
C MET A 1 15.87 -44.05 50.72
N GLY A 2 16.76 -43.56 49.85
CA GLY A 2 17.26 -42.19 49.93
C GLY A 2 16.23 -41.21 49.38
N SER A 3 16.06 -40.06 50.04
CA SER A 3 15.12 -39.02 49.65
C SER A 3 15.57 -38.30 48.37
N GLU A 4 14.63 -38.07 47.45
CA GLU A 4 14.86 -37.38 46.18
C GLU A 4 15.34 -35.93 46.41
N ALA A 5 16.51 -35.62 45.86
CA ALA A 5 17.06 -34.27 45.87
C ALA A 5 16.23 -33.34 44.97
N LYS A 6 15.34 -32.55 45.58
CA LYS A 6 14.56 -31.52 44.85
C LYS A 6 15.44 -30.31 44.53
N ARG A 7 15.75 -30.12 43.25
CA ARG A 7 16.44 -28.93 42.72
C ARG A 7 15.54 -27.70 42.91
N ARG A 8 15.92 -26.76 43.78
CA ARG A 8 15.24 -25.45 43.89
C ARG A 8 15.43 -24.67 42.59
N LEU A 9 14.35 -24.46 41.83
CA LEU A 9 14.36 -23.56 40.68
C LEU A 9 14.49 -22.12 41.19
N ARG A 10 15.51 -21.40 40.72
CA ARG A 10 15.65 -19.97 41.03
C ARG A 10 14.45 -19.21 40.41
N PRO A 11 13.84 -18.26 41.13
CA PRO A 11 12.84 -17.38 40.54
C PRO A 11 13.46 -16.64 39.35
N ARG A 12 12.82 -16.73 38.19
CA ARG A 12 13.24 -15.99 37.00
C ARG A 12 13.02 -14.50 37.28
N SER A 13 14.08 -13.70 37.24
CA SER A 13 13.94 -12.25 37.18
C SER A 13 13.19 -11.88 35.90
N GLU A 14 12.11 -11.10 36.02
CA GLU A 14 11.31 -10.64 34.86
C GLU A 14 12.14 -9.81 33.87
N ILE A 15 13.21 -9.17 34.35
CA ILE A 15 14.10 -8.36 33.54
C ILE A 15 15.38 -9.16 33.24
N LEU A 16 15.45 -9.71 32.04
CA LEU A 16 16.66 -10.34 31.52
C LEU A 16 17.67 -9.25 31.10
N GLY A 17 18.64 -8.96 31.98
CA GLY A 17 19.85 -8.19 31.65
C GLY A 17 20.01 -6.84 32.36
N ARG A 18 21.18 -6.22 32.18
CA ARG A 18 21.48 -4.88 32.72
C ARG A 18 20.65 -3.81 32.01
N THR A 19 20.05 -2.91 32.79
CA THR A 19 19.40 -1.70 32.27
C THR A 19 20.41 -0.85 31.50
N SER A 20 19.98 -0.29 30.38
CA SER A 20 20.86 0.55 29.57
C SER A 20 21.20 1.83 30.31
N ARG A 21 22.48 2.26 30.23
CA ARG A 21 22.91 3.57 30.71
C ARG A 21 22.36 4.73 29.86
N VAL A 22 21.87 4.45 28.65
CA VAL A 22 21.20 5.43 27.79
C VAL A 22 19.70 5.27 27.94
N THR A 23 19.05 6.30 28.49
CA THR A 23 17.60 6.32 28.64
C THR A 23 16.92 6.89 27.38
N LYS A 24 15.62 6.63 27.21
CA LYS A 24 14.82 7.20 26.11
C LYS A 24 14.80 8.74 26.14
N SER A 25 14.80 9.35 27.34
CA SER A 25 14.85 10.81 27.49
C SER A 25 16.19 11.39 27.02
N MET A 26 17.30 10.70 27.27
CA MET A 26 18.61 11.09 26.74
C MET A 26 18.65 11.04 25.22
N CYS A 27 18.14 9.97 24.60
CA CYS A 27 18.03 9.89 23.13
C CYS A 27 17.18 11.03 22.54
N LYS A 28 16.02 11.33 23.16
CA LYS A 28 15.16 12.47 22.74
C LYS A 28 15.88 13.81 22.85
N MET A 29 16.64 14.02 23.93
CA MET A 29 17.46 15.21 24.12
C MET A 29 18.52 15.34 23.01
N LEU A 30 19.20 14.24 22.67
CA LEU A 30 20.23 14.24 21.62
C LEU A 30 19.67 14.52 20.22
N CYS A 31 18.42 14.16 19.93
CA CYS A 31 17.78 14.50 18.67
C CYS A 31 17.30 15.97 18.59
N SER A 32 17.09 16.62 19.74
CA SER A 32 16.43 17.92 19.83
C SER A 32 17.37 19.06 19.38
N PRO A 33 16.98 19.89 18.38
CA PRO A 33 17.79 21.02 17.91
C PRO A 33 18.07 22.06 19.00
N SER A 34 17.11 22.27 19.91
CA SER A 34 17.24 23.26 20.98
C SER A 34 18.11 22.79 22.14
N ARG A 35 18.28 21.48 22.32
CA ARG A 35 19.02 20.90 23.44
C ARG A 35 20.37 20.30 23.04
N ASN A 36 20.58 20.00 21.76
CA ASN A 36 21.82 19.43 21.26
C ASN A 36 22.38 20.24 20.07
N PRO A 37 23.29 21.21 20.32
CA PRO A 37 23.89 22.02 19.25
C PRO A 37 24.82 21.19 18.35
N VAL A 38 25.35 20.06 18.85
CA VAL A 38 26.24 19.17 18.10
C VAL A 38 25.51 17.98 17.46
N ARG A 39 24.17 18.04 17.31
CA ARG A 39 23.36 16.92 16.76
C ARG A 39 23.77 16.44 15.37
N LYS A 40 24.34 17.32 14.54
CA LYS A 40 24.81 17.00 13.17
C LYS A 40 26.22 16.41 13.15
N GLN A 41 26.95 16.45 14.28
CA GLN A 41 28.31 15.93 14.37
C GLN A 41 28.32 14.41 14.64
N PRO A 42 29.46 13.72 14.40
CA PRO A 42 29.61 12.30 14.72
C PRO A 42 29.27 11.97 16.17
N TYR A 43 28.84 10.74 16.43
CA TYR A 43 28.43 10.28 17.76
C TYR A 43 29.53 10.47 18.82
N GLU A 44 30.80 10.37 18.45
CA GLU A 44 31.94 10.63 19.32
C GLU A 44 31.93 12.06 19.86
N ALA A 45 31.67 13.05 18.99
CA ALA A 45 31.57 14.45 19.39
C ALA A 45 30.36 14.69 20.30
N GLN A 46 29.23 14.02 20.01
CA GLN A 46 28.04 14.11 20.87
C GLN A 46 28.27 13.48 22.25
N ILE A 47 28.99 12.35 22.32
CA ILE A 47 29.37 11.69 23.57
C ILE A 47 30.28 12.60 24.40
N ALA A 48 31.28 13.20 23.76
CA ALA A 48 32.20 14.12 24.42
C ALA A 48 31.49 15.38 24.93
N TYR A 49 30.63 15.99 24.11
CA TYR A 49 29.90 17.20 24.47
C TYR A 49 28.96 17.01 25.66
N HIS A 50 28.20 15.89 25.68
CA HIS A 50 27.23 15.59 26.74
C HIS A 50 27.81 14.72 27.87
N ASN A 51 29.12 14.45 27.87
CA ASN A 51 29.81 13.58 28.84
C ASN A 51 29.08 12.23 29.07
N LEU A 52 28.66 11.57 27.99
CA LEU A 52 27.86 10.35 28.09
C LEU A 52 28.71 9.15 28.51
N PRO A 53 28.29 8.34 29.52
CA PRO A 53 29.07 7.22 30.03
C PRO A 53 28.93 5.95 29.16
N VAL A 54 28.99 6.10 27.83
CA VAL A 54 28.77 5.04 26.84
C VAL A 54 29.69 5.19 25.63
N GLY A 55 30.06 4.06 25.02
CA GLY A 55 30.81 4.06 23.77
C GLY A 55 29.94 4.29 22.53
N LYS A 56 30.56 4.72 21.43
CA LYS A 56 29.91 5.00 20.13
C LYS A 56 28.90 3.94 19.69
N ARG A 57 29.32 2.66 19.67
CA ARG A 57 28.46 1.54 19.22
C ARG A 57 27.22 1.38 20.07
N GLN A 58 27.34 1.58 21.39
CA GLN A 58 26.23 1.45 22.32
C GLN A 58 25.23 2.59 22.11
N LEU A 59 25.70 3.82 21.94
CA LEU A 59 24.87 4.97 21.64
C LEU A 59 24.16 4.80 20.29
N GLN A 60 24.88 4.44 19.23
CA GLN A 60 24.31 4.23 17.89
C GLN A 60 23.20 3.17 17.89
N ARG A 61 23.43 2.03 18.55
CA ARG A 61 22.40 0.98 18.70
C ARG A 61 21.17 1.50 19.44
N LYS A 62 21.38 2.23 20.54
CA LYS A 62 20.28 2.77 21.35
C LYS A 62 19.52 3.88 20.66
N MET A 63 20.18 4.76 19.93
CA MET A 63 19.55 5.74 19.05
C MET A 63 18.67 5.00 18.04
N LYS A 64 19.23 4.06 17.26
CA LYS A 64 18.46 3.28 16.28
C LYS A 64 17.24 2.55 16.87
N GLU A 65 17.36 2.03 18.09
CA GLU A 65 16.29 1.31 18.79
C GLU A 65 15.20 2.27 19.32
N LEU A 66 15.61 3.38 19.95
CA LEU A 66 14.70 4.27 20.69
C LEU A 66 14.16 5.44 19.87
N THR A 67 14.79 5.76 18.74
CA THR A 67 14.33 6.78 17.79
C THR A 67 13.74 6.15 16.53
N LYS A 68 13.42 4.84 16.55
CA LYS A 68 12.71 4.17 15.46
C LYS A 68 11.33 4.81 15.31
N GLY A 69 11.17 5.68 14.30
CA GLY A 69 9.96 6.49 14.07
C GLY A 69 10.15 8.00 14.27
N ASP A 70 11.21 8.44 14.97
CA ASP A 70 11.49 9.86 15.26
C ASP A 70 12.55 10.46 14.32
N THR A 71 12.97 9.74 13.27
CA THR A 71 14.11 10.09 12.40
C THR A 71 13.99 11.49 11.78
N HIS A 72 12.76 11.93 11.51
CA HIS A 72 12.46 13.21 10.86
C HIS A 72 11.65 14.16 11.75
N LEU A 73 11.51 13.87 13.05
CA LEU A 73 10.71 14.68 13.99
C LEU A 73 11.15 16.16 14.04
N TYR A 74 12.45 16.41 13.82
CA TYR A 74 13.04 17.74 13.83
C TYR A 74 13.63 18.14 12.47
N ALA A 75 13.18 17.48 11.40
CA ALA A 75 13.51 17.91 10.06
C ALA A 75 12.77 19.23 9.76
N PRO A 76 13.43 20.21 9.14
CA PRO A 76 12.78 21.47 8.81
C PRO A 76 11.74 21.26 7.71
N LEU A 77 10.68 22.08 7.71
CA LEU A 77 9.69 22.06 6.64
C LEU A 77 10.35 22.37 5.28
N PHE A 78 11.12 23.45 5.25
CA PHE A 78 11.95 23.83 4.10
C PHE A 78 13.34 23.21 4.19
N GLY A 79 13.79 22.60 3.11
CA GLY A 79 15.03 21.81 3.03
C GLY A 79 14.88 20.32 3.35
N PHE A 80 13.71 19.84 3.76
CA PHE A 80 13.45 18.40 3.91
C PHE A 80 12.07 18.01 3.40
N PHE A 81 10.98 18.48 4.05
CA PHE A 81 9.62 18.08 3.65
C PHE A 81 9.22 18.63 2.27
N ASP A 82 9.74 19.79 1.90
CA ASP A 82 9.61 20.37 0.56
C ASP A 82 10.38 19.60 -0.54
N HIS A 83 11.25 18.66 -0.18
CA HIS A 83 11.97 17.79 -1.12
C HIS A 83 11.38 16.37 -1.18
N ILE A 84 10.25 16.12 -0.48
CA ILE A 84 9.55 14.85 -0.54
C ILE A 84 8.54 14.88 -1.68
N VAL A 85 8.60 13.85 -2.52
CA VAL A 85 7.55 13.51 -3.47
C VAL A 85 6.73 12.38 -2.87
N TYR A 86 5.43 12.62 -2.73
CA TYR A 86 4.45 11.65 -2.26
C TYR A 86 3.77 11.04 -3.46
N THR A 87 3.70 9.72 -3.51
CA THR A 87 3.05 8.97 -4.59
C THR A 87 2.15 7.91 -4.00
N ASP A 88 1.05 7.62 -4.69
CA ASP A 88 0.07 6.65 -4.24
C ASP A 88 -0.93 6.33 -5.35
N GLU A 89 -1.69 5.28 -5.12
CA GLU A 89 -2.76 4.80 -5.98
C GLU A 89 -4.14 4.98 -5.35
N ALA A 90 -5.12 5.30 -6.19
CA ALA A 90 -6.50 5.28 -5.79
C ALA A 90 -7.36 4.46 -6.75
N HIS A 91 -8.42 3.93 -6.16
CA HIS A 91 -9.45 3.17 -6.83
C HIS A 91 -10.76 3.96 -6.82
N VAL A 92 -11.39 4.07 -7.97
CA VAL A 92 -12.67 4.77 -8.13
C VAL A 92 -13.71 3.80 -8.71
N ASP A 93 -14.84 3.71 -8.02
CA ASP A 93 -16.02 2.96 -8.45
C ASP A 93 -17.08 3.97 -8.92
N PRO A 94 -17.54 3.89 -10.18
CA PRO A 94 -18.55 4.80 -10.73
C PRO A 94 -19.89 4.77 -9.96
N THR A 95 -20.19 3.67 -9.29
CA THR A 95 -21.42 3.49 -8.51
C THR A 95 -21.36 4.04 -7.10
N SER A 96 -20.19 4.57 -6.68
CA SER A 96 -20.00 5.16 -5.34
C SER A 96 -20.52 6.60 -5.21
N GLN A 97 -21.47 7.04 -6.05
CA GLN A 97 -22.11 8.35 -5.96
C GLN A 97 -22.82 8.54 -4.60
N ALA A 98 -22.91 9.79 -4.12
CA ALA A 98 -23.61 10.03 -2.86
C ALA A 98 -25.12 9.79 -3.03
N GLN A 99 -25.69 9.02 -2.12
CA GLN A 99 -27.14 8.90 -2.00
C GLN A 99 -27.76 10.23 -1.57
N GLY A 100 -28.94 10.51 -2.12
CA GLY A 100 -29.75 11.62 -1.67
C GLY A 100 -30.11 11.45 -0.20
N ARG A 101 -30.09 12.54 0.58
CA ARG A 101 -30.68 12.52 1.92
C ARG A 101 -32.18 12.70 1.78
N ILE A 102 -32.96 11.67 2.09
CA ILE A 102 -34.43 11.75 2.13
C ILE A 102 -34.86 12.24 3.51
N THR A 103 -35.52 13.40 3.55
CA THR A 103 -36.22 13.88 4.75
C THR A 103 -37.53 13.13 4.92
N ARG A 104 -37.80 12.62 6.12
CA ARG A 104 -39.01 11.84 6.40
C ARG A 104 -39.53 12.06 7.81
N GLU A 105 -40.81 11.79 8.01
CA GLU A 105 -41.44 11.85 9.33
C GLU A 105 -41.03 10.67 10.22
N GLN A 106 -40.99 10.89 11.53
CA GLN A 106 -40.61 9.86 12.49
C GLN A 106 -41.60 8.69 12.44
N GLY A 107 -41.08 7.46 12.29
CA GLY A 107 -41.89 6.24 12.19
C GLY A 107 -42.22 5.80 10.76
N THR A 108 -41.93 6.62 9.74
CA THR A 108 -42.23 6.29 8.33
C THR A 108 -41.05 5.64 7.58
N ARG A 109 -40.01 5.19 8.30
CA ARG A 109 -38.73 4.72 7.72
C ARG A 109 -38.89 3.67 6.63
N ASP A 110 -39.81 2.73 6.82
CA ASP A 110 -39.95 1.55 5.97
C ASP A 110 -41.00 1.74 4.85
N LEU A 111 -41.55 2.95 4.69
CA LEU A 111 -42.42 3.26 3.55
C LEU A 111 -41.59 3.24 2.25
N PRO A 112 -42.14 2.72 1.13
CA PRO A 112 -41.44 2.65 -0.15
C PRO A 112 -40.92 4.02 -0.62
N GLU A 113 -41.65 5.10 -0.33
CA GLU A 113 -41.27 6.48 -0.65
C GLU A 113 -40.00 6.95 0.07
N ASN A 114 -39.62 6.28 1.16
CA ASN A 114 -38.47 6.59 2.01
C ASN A 114 -37.28 5.63 1.80
N ILE A 115 -37.38 4.74 0.81
CA ILE A 115 -36.36 3.75 0.46
C ILE A 115 -35.79 4.13 -0.91
N GLU A 116 -34.50 4.44 -0.95
CA GLU A 116 -33.75 4.61 -2.19
C GLU A 116 -33.03 3.30 -2.53
N GLU A 117 -33.50 2.61 -3.57
CA GLU A 117 -32.82 1.41 -4.06
C GLU A 117 -31.45 1.76 -4.64
N ARG A 118 -30.43 1.01 -4.25
CA ARG A 118 -29.09 1.20 -4.79
C ARG A 118 -28.95 0.46 -6.11
N PRO A 119 -28.38 1.09 -7.15
CA PRO A 119 -27.97 0.35 -8.32
C PRO A 119 -26.94 -0.73 -7.93
N PRO A 120 -26.87 -1.84 -8.69
CA PRO A 120 -25.88 -2.88 -8.44
C PRO A 120 -24.46 -2.29 -8.55
N LEU A 121 -23.58 -2.70 -7.64
CA LEU A 121 -22.19 -2.27 -7.64
C LEU A 121 -21.51 -2.74 -8.93
N LYS A 122 -20.96 -1.79 -9.70
CA LYS A 122 -20.18 -2.12 -10.91
C LYS A 122 -18.74 -2.52 -10.58
N GLY A 123 -18.30 -2.29 -9.34
CA GLY A 123 -16.94 -2.51 -8.89
C GLY A 123 -15.99 -1.38 -9.27
N VAL A 124 -14.74 -1.50 -8.82
CA VAL A 124 -13.67 -0.54 -9.18
C VAL A 124 -13.46 -0.59 -10.68
N ARG A 125 -13.66 0.54 -11.36
CA ARG A 125 -13.45 0.68 -12.81
C ARG A 125 -12.21 1.46 -13.15
N PHE A 126 -11.74 2.33 -12.25
CA PHE A 126 -10.57 3.17 -12.51
C PHE A 126 -9.51 2.96 -11.44
N HIS A 127 -8.33 2.55 -11.93
CA HIS A 127 -7.08 2.54 -11.20
C HIS A 127 -6.28 3.79 -11.60
N ILE A 128 -6.08 4.70 -10.65
CA ILE A 128 -5.42 5.99 -10.87
C ILE A 128 -4.16 6.10 -10.03
N ALA A 129 -3.14 6.69 -10.62
CA ALA A 129 -1.87 7.04 -9.99
C ALA A 129 -1.64 8.54 -10.05
N ALA A 130 -1.07 9.10 -9.00
CA ALA A 130 -0.57 10.46 -9.04
C ALA A 130 0.63 10.65 -8.11
N TRP A 131 1.21 11.84 -8.22
CA TRP A 131 2.23 12.30 -7.32
C TRP A 131 1.96 13.75 -6.94
N ILE A 132 2.41 14.11 -5.75
CA ILE A 132 2.42 15.47 -5.27
C ILE A 132 3.75 15.77 -4.58
N SER A 133 4.14 17.03 -4.59
CA SER A 133 5.21 17.56 -3.77
C SER A 133 4.83 18.96 -3.32
N TRP A 134 5.67 19.57 -2.50
CA TRP A 134 5.49 20.97 -2.10
C TRP A 134 5.48 21.94 -3.30
N TRP A 135 6.18 21.59 -4.38
CA TRP A 135 6.38 22.47 -5.54
C TRP A 135 5.39 22.25 -6.67
N GLY A 136 4.58 21.19 -6.60
CA GLY A 136 3.64 20.89 -7.66
C GLY A 136 2.96 19.54 -7.50
N LYS A 137 2.00 19.29 -8.38
CA LYS A 137 1.27 18.03 -8.51
C LYS A 137 1.42 17.46 -9.91
N ALA A 138 1.07 16.19 -10.07
CA ALA A 138 0.92 15.58 -11.38
C ALA A 138 0.03 16.45 -12.29
N ALA A 139 0.50 16.73 -13.52
CA ALA A 139 -0.26 17.54 -14.48
C ALA A 139 -1.53 16.83 -14.96
N LYS A 140 -1.52 15.50 -14.95
CA LYS A 140 -2.65 14.63 -15.29
C LYS A 140 -2.60 13.39 -14.40
N LEU A 141 -3.76 12.85 -14.07
CA LEU A 141 -3.87 11.54 -13.44
C LEU A 141 -3.49 10.46 -14.45
N GLU A 142 -2.69 9.50 -14.00
CA GLU A 142 -2.28 8.35 -14.81
C GLU A 142 -3.28 7.22 -14.56
N PHE A 143 -3.99 6.81 -15.61
CA PHE A 143 -4.93 5.70 -15.57
C PHE A 143 -4.20 4.46 -16.07
N TYR A 144 -4.16 3.42 -15.23
CA TYR A 144 -3.59 2.12 -15.60
C TYR A 144 -4.69 1.06 -15.47
N ASN A 145 -5.72 1.21 -16.30
CA ASN A 145 -6.69 0.15 -16.57
C ASN A 145 -6.14 -0.71 -17.71
N ASP A 146 -4.95 -1.25 -17.53
CA ASP A 146 -4.32 -2.06 -18.56
C ASP A 146 -4.81 -3.49 -18.38
N GLU A 147 -5.64 -3.90 -19.35
CA GLU A 147 -6.18 -5.23 -19.62
C GLU A 147 -7.62 -5.47 -19.13
N GLU A 148 -8.55 -5.42 -20.09
CA GLU A 148 -9.87 -6.05 -20.00
C GLU A 148 -9.72 -7.46 -19.40
N ASP A 149 -10.66 -7.86 -18.55
CA ASP A 149 -10.76 -9.23 -18.06
C ASP A 149 -10.81 -10.18 -19.26
N LYS A 150 -9.68 -10.80 -19.60
CA LYS A 150 -9.62 -11.81 -20.65
C LYS A 150 -10.23 -13.09 -20.09
N ILE A 151 -11.41 -13.43 -20.58
CA ILE A 151 -11.98 -14.77 -20.36
C ILE A 151 -11.10 -15.74 -21.15
N GLU A 152 -10.13 -16.37 -20.47
CA GLU A 152 -9.37 -17.47 -21.06
C GLU A 152 -10.19 -18.75 -20.95
N TYR A 153 -10.59 -19.27 -22.11
CA TYR A 153 -11.24 -20.58 -22.19
C TYR A 153 -10.20 -21.68 -22.00
N PRO A 154 -10.29 -22.51 -20.95
CA PRO A 154 -9.44 -23.69 -20.85
C PRO A 154 -9.62 -24.55 -22.12
N PRO A 155 -8.55 -25.14 -22.66
CA PRO A 155 -8.64 -25.91 -23.90
C PRO A 155 -9.64 -27.07 -23.72
N TYR A 156 -10.66 -27.12 -24.58
CA TYR A 156 -11.67 -28.16 -24.52
C TYR A 156 -11.02 -29.55 -24.71
N PRO A 157 -11.39 -30.56 -23.91
CA PRO A 157 -11.03 -31.93 -24.22
C PRO A 157 -11.60 -32.29 -25.61
N SER A 158 -10.82 -33.00 -26.43
CA SER A 158 -11.23 -33.36 -27.78
C SER A 158 -12.52 -34.19 -27.77
N LYS A 159 -13.49 -33.84 -28.63
CA LYS A 159 -14.76 -34.57 -28.74
C LYS A 159 -14.51 -36.07 -29.00
N PRO A 160 -15.18 -36.98 -28.26
CA PRO A 160 -15.10 -38.42 -28.49
C PRO A 160 -15.34 -38.75 -29.97
N ARG A 161 -14.41 -39.49 -30.60
CA ARG A 161 -14.60 -40.05 -31.95
C ARG A 161 -15.33 -41.38 -31.87
N ARG A 162 -16.25 -41.62 -32.82
CA ARG A 162 -16.98 -42.89 -32.96
C ARG A 162 -16.01 -44.02 -33.29
N ARG A 163 -16.18 -45.19 -32.67
CA ARG A 163 -15.39 -46.40 -32.92
C ARG A 163 -16.30 -47.54 -33.42
N PRO A 164 -16.61 -47.59 -34.72
CA PRO A 164 -17.65 -48.48 -35.25
C PRO A 164 -17.40 -49.98 -35.03
N THR A 165 -16.13 -50.37 -34.84
CA THR A 165 -15.71 -51.78 -34.73
C THR A 165 -15.80 -52.36 -33.32
N THR A 166 -15.89 -51.53 -32.28
CA THR A 166 -15.74 -51.96 -30.87
C THR A 166 -16.76 -51.32 -29.93
N GLU A 167 -17.62 -50.44 -30.43
CA GLU A 167 -18.52 -49.63 -29.62
C GLU A 167 -19.89 -49.59 -30.28
N THR A 168 -20.92 -49.81 -29.48
CA THR A 168 -22.32 -49.68 -29.90
C THR A 168 -22.74 -48.21 -29.97
N GLU A 169 -23.83 -47.92 -30.68
CA GLU A 169 -24.30 -46.53 -30.86
C GLU A 169 -24.70 -45.88 -29.53
N GLU A 170 -25.28 -46.66 -28.62
CA GLU A 170 -25.66 -46.21 -27.27
C GLU A 170 -24.46 -45.85 -26.40
N GLU A 171 -23.38 -46.65 -26.47
CA GLU A 171 -22.14 -46.39 -25.73
C GLU A 171 -21.45 -45.10 -26.22
N TYR A 172 -21.47 -44.87 -27.53
CA TYR A 172 -20.98 -43.62 -28.11
C TYR A 172 -21.79 -42.42 -27.62
N HIS A 173 -23.13 -42.51 -27.60
CA HIS A 173 -23.99 -41.45 -27.08
C HIS A 173 -23.75 -41.15 -25.60
N ARG A 174 -23.58 -42.19 -24.77
CA ARG A 174 -23.25 -42.04 -23.34
C ARG A 174 -21.92 -41.29 -23.14
N ARG A 175 -20.88 -41.64 -23.91
CA ARG A 175 -19.59 -40.93 -23.88
C ARG A 175 -19.68 -39.48 -24.33
N VAL A 176 -20.53 -39.18 -25.31
CA VAL A 176 -20.76 -37.79 -25.75
C VAL A 176 -21.47 -37.00 -24.65
N GLN A 177 -22.47 -37.57 -23.97
CA GLN A 177 -23.15 -36.92 -22.85
C GLN A 177 -22.22 -36.68 -21.65
N GLU A 178 -21.40 -37.68 -21.28
CA GLU A 178 -20.39 -37.51 -20.23
C GLU A 178 -19.36 -36.45 -20.60
N TRP A 179 -18.96 -36.38 -21.87
CA TRP A 179 -18.06 -35.33 -22.36
C TRP A 179 -18.70 -33.93 -22.33
N GLU A 180 -19.99 -33.82 -22.64
CA GLU A 180 -20.73 -32.55 -22.53
C GLU A 180 -20.88 -32.09 -21.08
N ALA A 181 -21.18 -33.02 -20.17
CA ALA A 181 -21.28 -32.75 -18.73
C ALA A 181 -19.93 -32.43 -18.08
N GLY A 182 -18.83 -32.96 -18.63
CA GLY A 182 -17.46 -32.74 -18.15
C GLY A 182 -16.76 -31.51 -18.74
N LYS A 183 -17.46 -30.66 -19.51
CA LYS A 183 -16.86 -29.43 -20.03
C LYS A 183 -16.42 -28.53 -18.86
N PRO A 184 -15.17 -28.03 -18.87
CA PRO A 184 -14.76 -27.07 -17.87
C PRO A 184 -15.68 -25.86 -17.93
N HIS A 185 -16.05 -25.34 -16.76
CA HIS A 185 -16.83 -24.11 -16.69
C HIS A 185 -15.94 -22.94 -17.09
N ASP A 186 -16.55 -21.88 -17.60
CA ASP A 186 -15.85 -20.64 -17.89
C ASP A 186 -15.22 -20.14 -16.60
N VAL A 187 -13.89 -20.07 -16.59
CA VAL A 187 -13.15 -19.50 -15.47
C VAL A 187 -12.90 -18.06 -15.82
N GLU A 188 -13.54 -17.14 -15.09
CA GLU A 188 -13.14 -15.74 -15.10
C GLU A 188 -11.74 -15.64 -14.47
N ILE A 189 -10.70 -15.70 -15.31
CA ILE A 189 -9.34 -15.42 -14.88
C ILE A 189 -9.21 -13.90 -14.80
N LYS A 190 -9.30 -13.37 -13.58
CA LYS A 190 -8.92 -11.98 -13.33
C LYS A 190 -7.46 -11.80 -13.74
N VAL A 191 -7.22 -11.03 -14.80
CA VAL A 191 -5.87 -10.79 -15.31
C VAL A 191 -5.05 -10.17 -14.19
N LYS A 192 -3.84 -10.68 -13.99
CA LYS A 192 -2.93 -10.31 -12.90
C LYS A 192 -2.26 -8.95 -13.16
N GLY A 193 -3.03 -7.98 -13.65
CA GLY A 193 -2.58 -6.69 -14.19
C GLY A 193 -2.86 -5.46 -13.32
N ASN A 194 -3.70 -5.57 -12.29
CA ASN A 194 -4.08 -4.41 -11.46
C ASN A 194 -2.97 -3.89 -10.52
N ALA A 195 -1.76 -4.45 -10.60
CA ALA A 195 -0.60 -3.97 -9.87
C ALA A 195 0.23 -3.07 -10.80
N MET A 196 0.45 -1.82 -10.37
CA MET A 196 1.20 -0.84 -11.13
C MET A 196 2.60 -1.37 -11.49
N THR A 197 2.98 -1.25 -12.77
CA THR A 197 4.30 -1.68 -13.23
C THR A 197 5.31 -0.54 -13.13
N HIS A 198 6.57 -0.86 -12.77
CA HIS A 198 7.66 0.11 -12.55
C HIS A 198 8.00 0.98 -13.77
N LYS A 199 7.46 0.66 -14.94
CA LYS A 199 7.57 1.46 -16.17
C LYS A 199 6.92 2.85 -16.05
N TYR A 200 5.93 3.01 -15.18
CA TYR A 200 5.23 4.28 -15.00
C TYR A 200 6.06 5.32 -14.24
N TYR A 201 6.86 4.90 -13.25
CA TYR A 201 7.71 5.81 -12.46
C TYR A 201 8.98 6.26 -13.18
N SER A 202 9.43 5.51 -14.19
CA SER A 202 10.79 5.60 -14.73
C SER A 202 11.01 6.70 -15.78
N LYS A 203 9.99 7.50 -16.09
CA LYS A 203 10.04 8.49 -17.17
C LYS A 203 10.01 9.95 -16.70
N ARG A 204 10.14 10.20 -15.39
CA ARG A 204 10.12 11.57 -14.85
C ARG A 204 11.54 12.11 -14.70
N GLU A 205 11.85 13.18 -15.44
CA GLU A 205 13.07 13.97 -15.25
C GLU A 205 13.01 14.66 -13.88
N ILE A 206 13.54 13.98 -12.89
CA ILE A 206 13.75 14.53 -11.56
C ILE A 206 15.04 15.37 -11.65
N ASN A 207 14.91 16.70 -11.66
CA ASN A 207 16.03 17.64 -11.61
C ASN A 207 17.07 17.25 -10.54
N ASP A 208 18.35 17.61 -10.75
CA ASP A 208 19.58 17.31 -9.96
C ASP A 208 19.56 17.48 -8.41
N LYS A 209 18.42 17.79 -7.80
CA LYS A 209 18.26 17.81 -6.34
C LYS A 209 18.06 16.37 -5.82
N LEU A 210 18.53 16.10 -4.60
CA LEU A 210 18.18 14.87 -3.88
C LEU A 210 16.70 14.92 -3.48
N TRP A 211 15.83 14.29 -4.27
CA TRP A 211 14.43 14.09 -3.90
C TRP A 211 14.26 12.84 -3.05
N LEU A 212 13.38 12.92 -2.06
CA LEU A 212 12.96 11.77 -1.27
C LEU A 212 11.61 11.28 -1.79
N LEU A 213 11.51 9.99 -2.10
CA LEU A 213 10.27 9.39 -2.58
C LEU A 213 9.55 8.69 -1.42
N GLN A 214 8.29 9.03 -1.18
CA GLN A 214 7.43 8.31 -0.24
C GLN A 214 6.39 7.50 -1.01
N GLU A 215 6.54 6.18 -0.92
CA GLU A 215 5.60 5.18 -1.43
C GLU A 215 5.09 4.33 -0.26
N ASP A 216 4.06 3.54 -0.50
CA ASP A 216 3.55 2.57 0.46
C ASP A 216 4.45 1.32 0.56
N GLY A 217 4.06 0.40 1.45
CA GLY A 217 4.80 -0.83 1.70
C GLY A 217 4.41 -2.01 0.81
N ASP A 218 3.72 -1.80 -0.32
CA ASP A 218 3.21 -2.92 -1.12
C ASP A 218 4.34 -3.83 -1.62
N SER A 219 4.01 -5.11 -1.76
CA SER A 219 4.85 -6.19 -2.25
C SER A 219 5.50 -5.89 -3.60
N SER A 220 4.80 -5.16 -4.48
CA SER A 220 5.29 -4.64 -5.77
C SER A 220 6.41 -3.61 -5.61
N TYR A 221 6.39 -2.84 -4.52
CA TYR A 221 7.44 -1.90 -4.11
C TYR A 221 8.47 -2.52 -3.16
N SER A 222 8.24 -3.76 -2.70
CA SER A 222 8.90 -4.25 -1.50
C SER A 222 10.40 -4.42 -1.63
N MET A 223 11.09 -3.86 -0.63
CA MET A 223 12.51 -4.03 -0.33
C MET A 223 12.90 -5.45 0.13
N ARG A 224 12.01 -6.44 0.03
CA ARG A 224 12.22 -7.81 0.55
C ARG A 224 12.92 -8.74 -0.45
N LYS A 225 12.75 -8.49 -1.74
CA LYS A 225 13.55 -9.08 -2.83
C LYS A 225 14.07 -7.93 -3.65
N ARG A 226 15.35 -7.97 -4.03
CA ARG A 226 15.94 -6.99 -4.94
C ARG A 226 15.24 -7.13 -6.29
N GLY A 227 14.19 -6.34 -6.48
CA GLY A 227 13.37 -6.31 -7.69
C GLY A 227 13.79 -5.15 -8.59
N LEU A 228 13.18 -5.11 -9.77
CA LEU A 228 13.45 -4.09 -10.80
C LEU A 228 13.31 -2.65 -10.26
N ALA A 229 12.34 -2.37 -9.37
CA ALA A 229 12.17 -1.04 -8.75
C ALA A 229 13.36 -0.65 -7.90
N GLN A 230 13.90 -1.59 -7.12
CA GLN A 230 15.02 -1.29 -6.25
C GLN A 230 16.28 -1.04 -7.08
N GLU A 231 16.51 -1.84 -8.13
CA GLU A 231 17.62 -1.64 -9.06
C GLU A 231 17.52 -0.30 -9.79
N TYR A 232 16.31 0.08 -10.23
CA TYR A 232 16.06 1.37 -10.85
C TYR A 232 16.34 2.52 -9.87
N LYS A 233 15.80 2.46 -8.65
CA LYS A 233 16.04 3.49 -7.63
C LYS A 233 17.53 3.64 -7.32
N GLU A 234 18.26 2.53 -7.21
CA GLU A 234 19.71 2.54 -7.03
C GLU A 234 20.44 3.15 -8.24
N ALA A 235 20.05 2.82 -9.47
CA ALA A 235 20.65 3.34 -10.69
C ALA A 235 20.45 4.85 -10.89
N TYR A 236 19.29 5.38 -10.46
CA TYR A 236 18.95 6.80 -10.56
C TYR A 236 19.15 7.57 -9.24
N GLY A 237 19.72 6.94 -8.21
CA GLY A 237 20.01 7.57 -6.93
C GLY A 237 18.78 8.03 -6.13
N ILE A 238 17.61 7.43 -6.39
CA ILE A 238 16.35 7.77 -5.73
C ILE A 238 16.36 7.21 -4.31
N GLN A 239 16.11 8.06 -3.33
CA GLN A 239 16.06 7.68 -1.92
C GLN A 239 14.61 7.54 -1.46
N ASN A 240 14.25 6.36 -0.93
CA ASN A 240 12.92 6.16 -0.36
C ASN A 240 12.85 6.61 1.10
N LEU A 241 11.81 7.36 1.44
CA LEU A 241 11.44 7.67 2.80
C LEU A 241 10.90 6.40 3.48
N ALA A 242 11.32 6.15 4.71
CA ALA A 242 10.79 5.04 5.48
C ALA A 242 9.33 5.32 5.86
N HIS A 243 8.40 4.52 5.33
CA HIS A 243 6.98 4.60 5.64
C HIS A 243 6.52 3.37 6.43
N PRO A 244 5.78 3.52 7.54
CA PRO A 244 5.25 2.40 8.31
C PRO A 244 4.11 1.69 7.55
N ALA A 245 3.98 0.38 7.76
CA ALA A 245 2.91 -0.38 7.13
C ALA A 245 1.53 0.06 7.65
N GLN A 246 0.52 0.01 6.78
CA GLN A 246 -0.89 0.32 7.10
C GLN A 246 -1.08 1.70 7.74
N SER A 247 -0.34 2.71 7.28
CA SER A 247 -0.39 4.08 7.83
C SER A 247 -0.76 5.12 6.76
N PRO A 248 -1.92 4.98 6.10
CA PRO A 248 -2.35 5.91 5.04
C PRO A 248 -2.53 7.34 5.57
N ASP A 249 -2.81 7.50 6.87
CA ASP A 249 -2.91 8.78 7.56
C ASP A 249 -1.59 9.59 7.55
N LEU A 250 -0.45 8.94 7.31
CA LEU A 250 0.86 9.56 7.23
C LEU A 250 1.28 9.93 5.79
N ASN A 251 0.46 9.61 4.78
CA ASN A 251 0.70 10.00 3.39
C ASN A 251 -0.28 11.12 2.99
N PRO A 252 0.18 12.38 2.81
CA PRO A 252 -0.70 13.51 2.49
C PRO A 252 -1.55 13.34 1.23
N ILE A 253 -1.11 12.51 0.26
CA ILE A 253 -1.86 12.29 -0.97
C ILE A 253 -3.18 11.54 -0.73
N GLU A 254 -3.28 10.74 0.33
CA GLU A 254 -4.55 10.08 0.73
C GLU A 254 -5.62 11.11 1.09
N GLY A 255 -5.21 12.22 1.71
CA GLY A 255 -6.09 13.37 1.95
C GLY A 255 -6.58 14.01 0.65
N ILE A 256 -5.71 14.07 -0.37
CA ILE A 256 -6.10 14.57 -1.71
C ILE A 256 -7.07 13.62 -2.37
N TRP A 257 -6.83 12.30 -2.31
CA TRP A 257 -7.77 11.31 -2.80
C TRP A 257 -9.13 11.40 -2.11
N ALA A 258 -9.17 11.66 -0.81
CA ALA A 258 -10.41 11.88 -0.09
C ALA A 258 -11.18 13.11 -0.60
N ILE A 259 -10.49 14.21 -0.88
CA ILE A 259 -11.08 15.44 -1.45
C ILE A 259 -11.65 15.16 -2.84
N ILE A 260 -10.85 14.55 -3.72
CA ILE A 260 -11.28 14.20 -5.09
C ILE A 260 -12.52 13.29 -5.04
N LYS A 261 -12.48 12.21 -4.25
CA LYS A 261 -13.63 11.30 -4.09
C LYS A 261 -14.85 12.00 -3.51
N GLN A 262 -14.67 12.97 -2.61
CA GLN A 262 -15.77 13.75 -2.05
C GLN A 262 -16.41 14.66 -3.10
N HIS A 263 -15.62 15.29 -3.97
CA HIS A 263 -16.13 16.12 -5.07
C HIS A 263 -16.87 15.28 -6.11
N LEU A 264 -16.28 14.15 -6.53
CA LEU A 264 -16.91 13.23 -7.47
C LEU A 264 -18.25 12.70 -6.95
N ARG A 265 -18.34 12.39 -5.66
CA ARG A 265 -19.59 11.93 -5.02
C ARG A 265 -20.75 12.91 -5.14
N ARG A 266 -20.48 14.20 -5.33
CA ARG A 266 -21.50 15.26 -5.47
C ARG A 266 -21.92 15.48 -6.92
N ARG A 267 -21.17 14.94 -7.87
CA ARG A 267 -21.48 15.00 -9.30
C ARG A 267 -22.30 13.77 -9.69
N ILE A 268 -23.16 13.93 -10.68
CA ILE A 268 -23.88 12.85 -11.34
C ILE A 268 -23.15 12.60 -12.66
N PHE A 269 -22.92 11.34 -12.98
CA PHE A 269 -22.26 10.92 -14.21
C PHE A 269 -23.15 9.92 -14.92
N ASP A 270 -23.32 10.11 -16.23
CA ASP A 270 -24.11 9.24 -17.08
C ASP A 270 -23.24 8.19 -17.81
N SER A 271 -21.92 8.42 -17.88
CA SER A 271 -20.95 7.49 -18.50
C SER A 271 -19.63 7.35 -17.73
N GLU A 272 -18.88 6.29 -18.05
CA GLU A 272 -17.54 6.07 -17.50
C GLU A 272 -16.53 7.08 -18.06
N GLU A 273 -16.71 7.52 -19.30
CA GLU A 273 -15.91 8.56 -19.95
C GLU A 273 -16.07 9.91 -19.25
N GLU A 274 -17.30 10.29 -18.90
CA GLU A 274 -17.58 11.54 -18.17
C GLU A 274 -16.93 11.53 -16.78
N LEU A 275 -16.96 10.38 -16.09
CA LEU A 275 -16.26 10.22 -14.81
C LEU A 275 -14.74 10.35 -14.98
N LYS A 276 -14.17 9.81 -16.07
CA LYS A 276 -12.74 9.90 -16.37
C LYS A 276 -12.31 11.34 -16.67
N GLU A 277 -13.13 12.08 -17.40
CA GLU A 277 -12.91 13.51 -17.67
C GLU A 277 -13.00 14.33 -16.38
N ALA A 278 -14.04 14.12 -15.58
CA ALA A 278 -14.20 14.80 -14.29
C ALA A 278 -13.05 14.49 -13.32
N LEU A 279 -12.50 13.27 -13.36
CA LEU A 279 -11.30 12.91 -12.60
C LEU A 279 -10.07 13.73 -13.02
N GLN A 280 -9.90 14.03 -14.31
CA GLN A 280 -8.78 14.85 -14.80
C GLN A 280 -8.96 16.35 -14.51
N GLU A 281 -10.19 16.81 -14.28
CA GLU A 281 -10.48 18.21 -13.95
C GLU A 281 -10.10 18.61 -12.51
N GLU A 282 -10.05 17.64 -11.58
CA GLU A 282 -9.73 17.85 -10.15
C GLU A 282 -8.21 18.03 -9.89
#